data_AF-A0A534NQ88-F1
#
_entry.id   AF-A0A534NQ88-F1
#
_cell.length_a   1.000
_cell.length_b   1.000
_cell.length_c   1.000
_cell.angle_alpha   90.00
_cell.angle_beta   90.00
_cell.angle_gamma   90.00
#
_symmetry.space_group_name_H-M   'P 1'
#
loop_
_entity.id
_entity.type
_entity.pdbx_description
1 polymer ?
#
loop_
_entity_poly.entity_id
_entity_poly.type
_entity_poly.pdbx_seq_one_letter_code
_entity_poly.pdbx_strand_id
1 'polypeptide(L)'
;MPCAAREPWRRNLSCERWPRTKADRPLIARLREELSALEARSELPPILASDRDPEAVAATSANARAAGVPLRVFESDARAIAALSPPGHVVANVPYGERLSAGSRKQLKSFYHSLGDALGALRGHRLALLSASDDFESAFGLRPRSRTTLWNGPLRCALYRYGR
;
A
#
# COMPACT_ATOMS: atom_id res chain seq x y z
N MET A 1 -8.17 21.06 15.31
CA MET A 1 -8.82 19.92 15.99
C MET A 1 -8.04 18.67 15.64
N PRO A 2 -7.30 18.03 16.56
CA PRO A 2 -6.67 16.76 16.26
C PRO A 2 -7.78 15.72 16.07
N CYS A 3 -7.88 15.17 14.86
CA CYS A 3 -8.78 14.08 14.54
C CYS A 3 -8.32 12.87 15.35
N ALA A 4 -9.12 12.42 16.31
CA ALA A 4 -8.82 11.24 17.10
C ALA A 4 -8.80 10.01 16.17
N ALA A 5 -7.60 9.57 15.84
CA ALA A 5 -7.33 8.34 15.11
C ALA A 5 -8.10 7.16 15.73
N ARG A 6 -8.80 6.36 14.91
CA ARG A 6 -9.14 5.00 15.33
C ARG A 6 -7.89 4.15 15.17
N GLU A 7 -7.12 4.09 16.24
CA GLU A 7 -6.02 3.13 16.39
C GLU A 7 -6.55 1.70 16.12
N PRO A 8 -6.05 0.96 15.12
CA PRO A 8 -6.55 -0.38 14.77
C PRO A 8 -6.52 -1.38 15.93
N TRP A 9 -5.66 -1.16 16.91
CA TRP A 9 -5.49 -1.94 18.14
C TRP A 9 -6.52 -1.59 19.23
N ARG A 10 -7.23 -0.46 19.11
CA ARG A 10 -8.39 -0.12 19.94
C ARG A 10 -9.64 -0.91 19.56
N ARG A 11 -9.58 -1.76 18.53
CA ARG A 11 -10.67 -2.70 18.25
C ARG A 11 -10.78 -3.70 19.40
N ASN A 12 -12.00 -3.98 19.82
CA ASN A 12 -12.23 -5.04 20.80
C ASN A 12 -11.96 -6.39 20.14
N LEU A 13 -11.02 -7.17 20.67
CA LEU A 13 -10.80 -8.53 20.23
C LEU A 13 -11.86 -9.44 20.87
N SER A 14 -12.42 -10.38 20.09
CA SER A 14 -13.45 -11.30 20.60
C SER A 14 -12.97 -12.11 21.82
N CYS A 15 -11.68 -12.41 21.90
CA CYS A 15 -11.08 -13.13 23.02
C CYS A 15 -11.12 -12.35 24.34
N GLU A 16 -11.23 -11.02 24.33
CA GLU A 16 -11.32 -10.18 25.56
C GLU A 16 -12.63 -10.40 26.33
N ARG A 17 -13.64 -10.98 25.66
CA ARG A 17 -14.94 -11.29 26.24
C ARG A 17 -15.06 -12.72 26.78
N TRP A 18 -14.05 -13.57 26.54
CA TRP A 18 -14.12 -14.97 26.96
C TRP A 18 -14.04 -15.10 28.49
N PRO A 19 -14.78 -16.04 29.11
CA PRO A 19 -14.73 -16.20 30.56
C PRO A 19 -13.33 -16.49 31.11
N ARG A 20 -12.51 -17.25 30.36
CA ARG A 20 -11.15 -17.65 30.76
C ARG A 20 -10.12 -16.54 30.69
N THR A 21 -10.34 -15.51 29.87
CA THR A 21 -9.40 -14.39 29.68
C THR A 21 -9.72 -13.20 30.58
N LYS A 22 -10.73 -13.31 31.47
CA LYS A 22 -11.05 -12.26 32.45
C LYS A 22 -9.86 -11.93 33.35
N ALA A 23 -9.07 -12.94 33.73
CA ALA A 23 -7.85 -12.76 34.53
C ALA A 23 -6.74 -12.00 33.77
N ASP A 24 -6.76 -12.04 32.43
CA ASP A 24 -5.74 -11.42 31.57
C ASP A 24 -6.03 -9.94 31.26
N ARG A 25 -7.15 -9.38 31.74
CA ARG A 25 -7.52 -7.98 31.50
C ARG A 25 -6.41 -6.98 31.88
N PRO A 26 -5.73 -7.11 33.03
CA PRO A 26 -4.63 -6.21 33.38
C PRO A 26 -3.44 -6.32 32.41
N LEU A 27 -3.13 -7.53 31.95
CA LEU A 27 -2.08 -7.76 30.96
C LEU A 27 -2.44 -7.10 29.62
N ILE A 28 -3.67 -7.28 29.14
CA ILE A 28 -4.14 -6.65 27.90
C ILE A 28 -4.10 -5.12 28.00
N ALA A 29 -4.50 -4.54 29.14
CA ALA A 29 -4.41 -3.11 29.39
C ALA A 29 -2.96 -2.62 29.31
N ARG A 30 -2.03 -3.31 29.99
CA ARG A 30 -0.60 -2.99 29.95
C ARG A 30 -0.02 -3.05 28.54
N LEU A 31 -0.34 -4.09 27.77
CA LEU A 31 0.12 -4.24 26.38
C LEU A 31 -0.40 -3.13 25.47
N ARG A 32 -1.64 -2.65 25.70
CA ARG A 32 -2.19 -1.50 24.96
C ARG A 32 -1.49 -0.19 25.32
N GLU A 33 -1.15 0.02 26.59
CA GLU A 33 -0.37 1.18 27.04
C GLU A 33 1.05 1.15 26.45
N GLU A 34 1.73 0.00 26.49
CA GLU A 34 3.05 -0.20 25.89
C GLU A 34 3.03 0.14 24.39
N LEU A 35 2.02 -0.34 23.66
CA LEU A 35 1.85 -0.05 22.23
C LEU A 35 1.60 1.44 21.95
N SER A 36 0.70 2.07 22.70
CA SER A 36 0.42 3.50 22.56
C SER A 36 1.67 4.36 22.80
N ALA A 37 2.49 3.97 23.78
CA ALA A 37 3.77 4.64 24.06
C ALA A 37 4.81 4.43 22.95
N LEU A 38 4.80 3.29 22.23
CA LEU A 38 5.67 3.07 21.07
C LEU A 38 5.25 3.95 19.88
N GLU A 39 3.95 4.08 19.63
CA GLU A 39 3.43 4.93 18.55
C GLU A 39 3.77 6.41 18.79
N ALA A 40 3.60 6.90 20.02
CA ALA A 40 3.94 8.27 20.38
C ALA A 40 5.44 8.61 20.17
N ARG A 41 6.30 7.59 20.11
CA ARG A 41 7.75 7.72 19.89
C ARG A 41 8.16 7.50 18.43
N SER A 42 7.25 7.09 17.55
CA SER A 42 7.55 6.77 16.17
C SER A 42 7.28 7.97 15.25
N GLU A 43 8.35 8.54 14.71
CA GLU A 43 8.24 9.49 13.59
C GLU A 43 8.17 8.71 12.28
N LEU A 44 7.07 8.87 11.55
CA LEU A 44 6.92 8.30 10.22
C LEU A 44 7.57 9.22 9.18
N PRO A 45 8.29 8.67 8.18
CA PRO A 45 8.70 9.47 7.03
C PRO A 45 7.47 9.98 6.27
N PRO A 46 7.62 11.04 5.45
CA PRO A 46 6.53 11.49 4.59
C PRO A 46 6.00 10.36 3.70
N ILE A 47 4.70 10.08 3.78
CA ILE A 47 4.02 9.11 2.93
C ILE A 47 3.15 9.86 1.92
N LEU A 48 3.30 9.51 0.65
CA LEU A 48 2.58 10.08 -0.47
C LEU A 48 1.72 8.98 -1.09
N ALA A 49 0.47 9.31 -1.46
CA ALA A 49 -0.40 8.42 -2.20
C ALA A 49 -1.07 9.19 -3.33
N SER A 50 -1.19 8.55 -4.50
CA SER A 50 -1.92 9.11 -5.61
C SER A 50 -2.69 8.04 -6.36
N ASP A 51 -3.83 8.43 -6.89
CA ASP A 51 -4.58 7.67 -7.87
C ASP A 51 -5.12 8.64 -8.93
N ARG A 52 -5.43 8.14 -10.12
CA ARG A 52 -6.12 8.93 -11.16
C ARG A 52 -7.63 9.02 -10.91
N ASP A 53 -8.16 8.12 -10.07
CA ASP A 53 -9.57 8.06 -9.73
C ASP A 53 -9.85 8.97 -8.52
N PRO A 54 -10.65 10.04 -8.69
CA PRO A 54 -10.99 10.96 -7.59
C PRO A 54 -11.76 10.26 -6.45
N GLU A 55 -12.52 9.20 -6.74
CA GLU A 55 -13.20 8.42 -5.70
C GLU A 55 -12.21 7.66 -4.84
N ALA A 56 -11.18 7.06 -5.46
CA ALA A 56 -10.10 6.38 -4.75
C ALA A 56 -9.28 7.36 -3.89
N VAL A 57 -9.02 8.57 -4.38
CA VAL A 57 -8.35 9.65 -3.62
C VAL A 57 -9.18 10.06 -2.40
N ALA A 58 -10.49 10.26 -2.58
CA ALA A 58 -11.40 10.61 -1.49
C ALA A 58 -11.49 9.49 -0.44
N ALA A 59 -11.63 8.23 -0.88
CA ALA A 59 -11.67 7.07 -0.01
C ALA A 59 -10.35 6.89 0.76
N THR A 60 -9.21 7.04 0.09
CA THR A 60 -7.88 6.96 0.72
C THR A 60 -7.71 8.02 1.79
N SER A 61 -8.13 9.26 1.51
CA SER A 61 -8.08 10.37 2.48
C SER A 61 -8.98 10.11 3.69
N ALA A 62 -10.20 9.60 3.48
CA ALA A 62 -11.11 9.24 4.56
C ALA A 62 -10.55 8.09 5.42
N ASN A 63 -10.00 7.05 4.80
CA ASN A 63 -9.40 5.91 5.47
C ASN A 63 -8.14 6.30 6.27
N ALA A 64 -7.27 7.14 5.69
CA ALA A 64 -6.07 7.63 6.37
C ALA A 64 -6.44 8.45 7.61
N ARG A 65 -7.44 9.34 7.51
CA ARG A 65 -7.98 10.09 8.67
C ARG A 65 -8.56 9.14 9.72
N ALA A 66 -9.37 8.17 9.31
CA ALA A 66 -9.95 7.19 10.22
C ALA A 66 -8.86 6.37 10.93
N ALA A 67 -7.80 5.98 10.23
CA ALA A 67 -6.69 5.20 10.78
C ALA A 67 -5.65 6.03 11.55
N GLY A 68 -5.72 7.37 11.50
CA GLY A 68 -4.72 8.24 12.12
C GLY A 68 -3.37 8.28 11.42
N VAL A 69 -3.29 7.84 10.16
CA VAL A 69 -2.03 7.75 9.43
C VAL A 69 -1.79 9.07 8.69
N PRO A 70 -0.67 9.78 8.93
CA PRO A 70 -0.35 10.99 8.20
C PRO A 70 0.03 10.63 6.76
N LEU A 71 -0.84 11.00 5.82
CA LEU A 71 -0.69 10.70 4.40
C LEU A 71 -1.04 11.93 3.57
N ARG A 72 -0.18 12.29 2.62
CA ARG A 72 -0.51 13.29 1.59
C ARG A 72 -1.09 12.58 0.38
N VAL A 73 -2.40 12.75 0.16
CA VAL A 73 -3.14 12.14 -0.95
C VAL A 73 -3.42 13.19 -2.01
N PHE A 74 -3.24 12.86 -3.28
CA PHE A 74 -3.53 13.75 -4.41
C PHE A 74 -3.93 12.96 -5.67
N GLU A 75 -4.68 13.60 -6.57
CA GLU A 75 -5.00 13.00 -7.87
C GLU A 75 -3.79 13.11 -8.81
N SER A 76 -3.33 11.98 -9.34
CA SER A 76 -2.25 11.94 -10.32
C SER A 76 -2.18 10.57 -11.01
N ASP A 77 -1.80 10.59 -12.29
CA ASP A 77 -1.44 9.37 -13.00
C ASP A 77 -0.06 8.87 -12.53
N ALA A 78 0.05 7.58 -12.23
CA ALA A 78 1.32 6.96 -11.83
C ALA A 78 2.41 7.04 -12.91
N ARG A 79 2.04 7.22 -14.18
CA ARG A 79 2.96 7.43 -15.30
C ARG A 79 3.62 8.81 -15.30
N ALA A 80 3.10 9.75 -14.50
CA ALA A 80 3.65 11.09 -14.33
C ALA A 80 4.45 11.25 -13.01
N ILE A 81 4.73 10.15 -12.32
CA ILE A 81 5.45 10.16 -11.04
C ILE A 81 6.85 10.76 -11.18
N ALA A 82 7.19 11.65 -10.24
CA ALA A 82 8.51 12.27 -10.16
C ALA A 82 9.39 11.59 -9.11
N ALA A 83 10.70 11.60 -9.33
CA ALA A 83 11.67 11.13 -8.36
C ALA A 83 11.68 12.03 -7.12
N LEU A 84 11.65 11.41 -5.93
CA LEU A 84 11.91 12.10 -4.67
C LEU A 84 13.42 12.23 -4.43
N SER A 85 13.79 13.25 -3.67
CA SER A 85 15.11 13.45 -3.10
C SER A 85 14.99 13.62 -1.58
N PRO A 86 15.56 12.73 -0.76
CA PRO A 86 16.30 11.53 -1.15
C PRO A 86 15.39 10.46 -1.80
N PRO A 87 15.95 9.50 -2.55
CA PRO A 87 15.19 8.38 -3.10
C PRO A 87 14.48 7.57 -2.01
N GLY A 88 13.29 7.08 -2.34
CA GLY A 88 12.40 6.39 -1.41
C GLY A 88 11.96 5.02 -1.90
N HIS A 89 10.80 4.60 -1.41
CA HIS A 89 10.13 3.38 -1.82
C HIS A 89 8.85 3.73 -2.58
N VAL A 90 8.66 3.10 -3.74
CA VAL A 90 7.39 3.12 -4.45
C VAL A 90 6.76 1.73 -4.30
N VAL A 91 5.56 1.71 -3.72
CA VAL A 91 4.77 0.49 -3.54
C VAL A 91 3.47 0.68 -4.28
N ALA A 92 3.11 -0.25 -5.17
CA ALA A 92 1.86 -0.17 -5.91
C ALA A 92 1.23 -1.55 -6.10
N ASN A 93 -0.09 -1.61 -5.95
CA ASN A 93 -0.90 -2.72 -6.42
C ASN A 93 -1.42 -2.38 -7.81
N VAL A 94 -0.69 -2.82 -8.83
CA VAL A 94 -0.92 -2.44 -10.23
C VAL A 94 -2.24 -3.06 -10.70
N PRO A 95 -3.06 -2.35 -11.50
CA PRO A 95 -4.27 -2.93 -12.06
C PRO A 95 -3.95 -4.22 -12.82
N TYR A 96 -4.79 -5.22 -12.65
CA TYR A 96 -4.77 -6.50 -13.36
C TYR A 96 -6.15 -6.73 -14.00
N GLY A 97 -6.30 -7.78 -14.81
CA GLY A 97 -7.54 -8.11 -15.53
C GLY A 97 -8.82 -8.06 -14.68
N GLU A 98 -9.94 -7.86 -15.35
CA GLU A 98 -11.31 -7.58 -14.85
C GLU A 98 -11.52 -6.31 -14.01
N ARG A 99 -10.49 -5.74 -13.36
CA ARG A 99 -10.63 -4.43 -12.66
C ARG A 99 -10.63 -3.23 -13.60
N LEU A 100 -10.20 -3.41 -14.84
CA LEU A 100 -10.44 -2.46 -15.92
C LEU A 100 -11.72 -2.88 -16.64
N SER A 101 -12.86 -2.37 -16.17
CA SER A 101 -14.20 -2.58 -16.76
C SER A 101 -14.33 -2.10 -18.24
N ALA A 102 -13.23 -1.71 -18.90
CA ALA A 102 -13.23 -1.10 -20.23
C ALA A 102 -11.96 -1.39 -21.08
N GLY A 103 -11.06 -2.28 -20.64
CA GLY A 103 -9.70 -2.40 -21.20
C GLY A 103 -9.43 -3.70 -21.96
N SER A 104 -9.03 -3.66 -23.24
CA SER A 104 -8.51 -4.86 -23.92
C SER A 104 -7.14 -5.26 -23.36
N ARG A 105 -6.78 -6.55 -23.47
CA ARG A 105 -5.44 -7.07 -23.10
C ARG A 105 -4.29 -6.25 -23.69
N LYS A 106 -4.48 -5.68 -24.90
CA LYS A 106 -3.52 -4.78 -25.56
C LYS A 106 -3.35 -3.45 -24.83
N GLN A 107 -4.44 -2.84 -24.39
CA GLN A 107 -4.39 -1.58 -23.63
C GLN A 107 -3.72 -1.77 -22.27
N LEU A 108 -3.94 -2.91 -21.62
CA LEU A 108 -3.29 -3.24 -20.35
C LEU A 108 -1.77 -3.44 -20.52
N LYS A 109 -1.32 -4.12 -21.57
CA LYS A 109 0.11 -4.22 -21.91
C LYS A 109 0.74 -2.86 -22.19
N SER A 110 0.06 -2.01 -22.97
CA SER A 110 0.52 -0.65 -23.24
C SER A 110 0.65 0.17 -21.95
N PHE A 111 -0.29 0.02 -21.03
CA PHE A 111 -0.23 0.67 -19.73
C PHE A 111 0.97 0.19 -18.91
N TYR A 112 1.20 -1.12 -18.84
CA TYR A 112 2.38 -1.67 -18.12
C TYR A 112 3.69 -1.17 -18.71
N HIS A 113 3.79 -1.07 -20.04
CA HIS A 113 4.97 -0.54 -20.70
C HIS A 113 5.23 0.92 -20.31
N SER A 114 4.23 1.80 -20.44
CA SER A 114 4.38 3.21 -20.04
C SER A 114 4.63 3.39 -18.55
N LEU A 115 4.07 2.51 -17.70
CA LEU A 115 4.36 2.50 -16.27
C LEU A 115 5.80 2.08 -16.00
N GLY A 116 6.31 1.09 -16.75
CA GLY A 116 7.71 0.67 -16.73
C GLY A 116 8.68 1.80 -17.07
N ASP A 117 8.39 2.57 -18.11
CA ASP A 117 9.19 3.73 -18.51
C ASP A 117 9.24 4.78 -17.40
N ALA A 118 8.07 5.15 -16.86
CA ALA A 118 7.96 6.14 -15.79
C ALA A 118 8.70 5.71 -14.52
N LEU A 119 8.48 4.47 -14.07
CA LEU A 119 9.13 3.96 -12.86
C LEU A 119 10.61 3.65 -13.05
N GLY A 120 11.04 3.29 -14.26
CA GLY A 120 12.43 3.09 -14.62
C GLY A 120 13.27 4.38 -14.57
N ALA A 121 12.63 5.54 -14.75
CA ALA A 121 13.27 6.84 -14.60
C ALA A 121 13.57 7.23 -13.14
N LEU A 122 12.97 6.55 -12.15
CA LEU A 122 13.14 6.84 -10.72
C LEU A 122 14.47 6.27 -10.18
N ARG A 123 15.59 6.79 -10.66
CA ARG A 123 16.93 6.31 -10.27
C ARG A 123 17.14 6.37 -8.76
N GLY A 124 17.65 5.27 -8.20
CA GLY A 124 17.91 5.13 -6.77
C GLY A 124 16.68 4.76 -5.92
N HIS A 125 15.47 4.83 -6.47
CA HIS A 125 14.26 4.37 -5.78
C HIS A 125 14.18 2.85 -5.76
N ARG A 126 13.52 2.33 -4.72
CA ARG A 126 13.18 0.90 -4.61
C ARG A 126 11.71 0.71 -4.95
N LEU A 127 11.42 -0.24 -5.83
CA LEU A 127 10.05 -0.49 -6.26
C LEU A 127 9.58 -1.85 -5.73
N ALA A 128 8.33 -1.90 -5.26
CA ALA A 128 7.63 -3.13 -4.91
C ALA A 128 6.24 -3.11 -5.54
N LEU A 129 6.08 -3.88 -6.61
CA LEU A 129 4.88 -3.88 -7.44
C LEU A 129 4.15 -5.21 -7.29
N LEU A 130 2.90 -5.17 -6.86
CA LEU A 130 2.03 -6.34 -6.79
C LEU A 130 1.18 -6.40 -8.07
N SER A 131 1.17 -7.55 -8.74
CA SER A 131 0.31 -7.78 -9.91
C SER A 131 -0.15 -9.23 -9.95
N ALA A 132 -1.37 -9.45 -10.45
CA ALA A 132 -1.93 -10.77 -10.74
C ALA A 132 -1.91 -11.10 -12.24
N SER A 133 -1.34 -10.22 -13.08
CA SER A 133 -1.37 -10.38 -14.53
C SER A 133 -0.14 -11.11 -15.03
N ASP A 134 -0.34 -12.23 -15.75
CA ASP A 134 0.75 -13.00 -16.37
C ASP A 134 1.54 -12.19 -17.42
N ASP A 135 0.91 -11.16 -17.99
CA ASP A 135 1.54 -10.26 -18.96
C ASP A 135 2.40 -9.16 -18.31
N PHE A 136 2.32 -8.97 -17.00
CA PHE A 136 2.92 -7.82 -16.33
C PHE A 136 4.44 -7.78 -16.53
N GLU A 137 5.14 -8.86 -16.18
CA GLU A 137 6.61 -8.89 -16.21
C GLU A 137 7.16 -8.68 -17.63
N SER A 138 6.52 -9.26 -18.64
CA SER A 138 6.96 -9.12 -20.04
C SER A 138 6.66 -7.74 -20.62
N ALA A 139 5.56 -7.11 -20.24
CA ALA A 139 5.19 -5.78 -20.73
C ALA A 139 5.84 -4.63 -19.96
N PHE A 140 6.16 -4.82 -18.67
CA PHE A 140 6.71 -3.78 -17.80
C PHE A 140 8.14 -3.34 -18.18
N GLY A 141 8.87 -4.14 -18.98
CA GLY A 141 10.15 -3.73 -19.59
C GLY A 141 11.35 -3.66 -18.64
N LEU A 142 11.14 -3.75 -17.32
CA LEU A 142 12.21 -3.84 -16.32
C LEU A 142 12.37 -5.28 -15.81
N ARG A 143 13.62 -5.71 -15.63
CA ARG A 143 13.92 -7.00 -15.01
C ARG A 143 13.82 -6.90 -13.48
N PRO A 144 12.92 -7.66 -12.82
CA PRO A 144 12.85 -7.66 -11.37
C PRO A 144 14.09 -8.30 -10.76
N ARG A 145 14.53 -7.79 -9.61
CA ARG A 145 15.57 -8.42 -8.78
C ARG A 145 15.07 -9.71 -8.16
N SER A 146 13.82 -9.71 -7.70
CA SER A 146 13.19 -10.87 -7.09
C SER A 146 11.69 -10.86 -7.35
N ARG A 147 11.13 -12.07 -7.39
CA ARG A 147 9.70 -12.31 -7.52
C ARG A 147 9.25 -13.25 -6.42
N THR A 148 8.23 -12.85 -5.66
CA THR A 148 7.62 -13.68 -4.62
C THR A 148 6.16 -13.93 -4.97
N THR A 149 5.77 -15.20 -5.06
CA THR A 149 4.36 -15.56 -5.25
C THR A 149 3.59 -15.26 -3.97
N LEU A 150 2.45 -14.58 -4.10
CA LEU A 150 1.52 -14.23 -3.02
C LEU A 150 0.09 -14.58 -3.42
N TRP A 151 -0.83 -14.47 -2.45
CA TRP A 151 -2.26 -14.65 -2.67
C TRP A 151 -3.02 -13.43 -2.14
N ASN A 152 -3.78 -12.77 -3.01
CA ASN A 152 -4.71 -11.70 -2.65
C ASN A 152 -6.12 -12.28 -2.62
N GLY A 153 -6.51 -12.84 -1.47
CA GLY A 153 -7.68 -13.71 -1.38
C GLY A 153 -7.48 -14.98 -2.24
N PRO A 154 -8.43 -15.35 -3.10
CA PRO A 154 -8.28 -16.50 -4.00
C PRO A 154 -7.38 -16.20 -5.21
N LEU A 155 -6.96 -14.94 -5.41
CA LEU A 155 -6.20 -14.53 -6.58
C LEU A 155 -4.70 -14.75 -6.36
N ARG A 156 -4.08 -15.58 -7.21
CA ARG A 156 -2.63 -15.74 -7.24
C ARG A 156 -1.98 -14.48 -7.82
N CYS A 157 -1.04 -13.90 -7.08
CA CYS A 157 -0.30 -12.70 -7.47
C CYS A 157 1.21 -12.95 -7.39
N ALA A 158 1.97 -12.01 -7.94
CA ALA A 158 3.41 -11.91 -7.72
C ALA A 158 3.76 -10.50 -7.22
N LEU A 159 4.63 -10.45 -6.21
CA LEU A 159 5.30 -9.23 -5.78
C LEU A 159 6.65 -9.15 -6.48
N TYR A 160 6.80 -8.15 -7.34
CA TYR A 160 7.99 -7.85 -8.10
C TYR A 160 8.78 -6.76 -7.38
N ARG A 161 10.08 -6.99 -7.14
CA ARG A 161 10.95 -6.01 -6.49
C ARG A 161 12.05 -5.55 -7.44
N TYR A 162 12.28 -4.24 -7.50
CA TYR A 162 13.26 -3.59 -8.37
C TYR A 162 14.16 -2.64 -7.55
N GLY A 163 15.35 -2.35 -8.06
CA GLY A 163 16.37 -1.57 -7.36
C GLY A 163 17.32 -2.42 -6.50
N ARG A 164 18.36 -1.76 -5.96
CA ARG A 164 19.35 -2.36 -5.04
C ARG A 164 18.87 -2.37 -3.59
#